data_AF-A0A6G8AW53-F1
#
_entry.id   AF-A0A6G8AW53-F1
#
_cell.length_a   1.000
_cell.length_b   1.000
_cell.length_c   1.000
_cell.angle_alpha   90.00
_cell.angle_beta   90.00
_cell.angle_gamma   90.00
#
_symmetry.space_group_name_H-M   'P 1'
#
loop_
_entity.id
_entity.type
_entity.pdbx_description
1 polymer ?
#
loop_
_entity_poly.entity_id
_entity_poly.type
_entity_poly.pdbx_seq_one_letter_code
_entity_poly.pdbx_strand_id
1 'polypeptide(L)'
;MLIKLNNEPFDVEKHQLMMLPIFEEILDYLLTHQNQEVTLREIKRNISETTNMDHLIDEMIKDGFVSRHHGRYEYAGNFISADEQGNLINQVHRFLENIEINSLKEELNNKPAEERYLSVLHQLFKNGTSSDLTVYETTENAKRWLKLPTRYTEVTGKKATFFSFGTYQPYYSNNLSDYFNYLKLNHNDLPDEFLSIRKRIGDVNPSYFINYCERKLRRLEKGKEAAVNKADIFMETLYEMDYLKVEQEKYLFNLTRLPLNFELPSLVGLRDKLKNKLQDISCDEKEVDFMISCLVLEWLVDQNLIHDFKKYHGVL
;
A
#
# COMPACT_ATOMS: atom_id res chain seq x y z
N MET A 1 4.16 -15.47 -10.31
CA MET A 1 3.35 -15.32 -9.08
C MET A 1 3.10 -13.82 -8.87
N LEU A 2 2.47 -13.37 -7.77
CA LEU A 2 2.33 -11.94 -7.49
C LEU A 2 2.94 -11.60 -6.12
N ILE A 3 3.89 -10.67 -6.09
CA ILE A 3 4.62 -10.30 -4.88
C ILE A 3 3.97 -9.07 -4.25
N LYS A 4 3.77 -9.10 -2.93
CA LYS A 4 3.41 -7.97 -2.09
C LYS A 4 4.48 -7.80 -1.02
N LEU A 5 5.21 -6.70 -1.07
CA LEU A 5 6.18 -6.34 -0.03
C LEU A 5 5.72 -5.12 0.76
N ASN A 6 5.73 -5.25 2.08
CA ASN A 6 5.71 -4.14 3.02
C ASN A 6 7.16 -3.75 3.36
N ASN A 7 7.60 -2.60 2.85
CA ASN A 7 8.94 -2.07 3.00
C ASN A 7 8.87 -0.73 3.76
N GLU A 8 8.31 -0.75 4.97
CA GLU A 8 8.17 0.43 5.82
C GLU A 8 8.88 0.19 7.17
N PRO A 9 9.93 0.98 7.52
CA PRO A 9 10.46 2.10 6.74
C PRO A 9 11.16 1.65 5.44
N PHE A 10 11.11 2.50 4.41
CA PHE A 10 11.70 2.19 3.10
C PHE A 10 13.20 1.91 3.17
N ASP A 11 13.54 0.67 2.79
CA ASP A 11 14.90 0.18 2.60
C ASP A 11 15.26 0.13 1.11
N VAL A 12 16.34 0.82 0.74
CA VAL A 12 16.84 0.94 -0.62
C VAL A 12 17.45 -0.37 -1.12
N GLU A 13 18.23 -1.07 -0.29
CA GLU A 13 18.90 -2.31 -0.66
C GLU A 13 17.83 -3.38 -0.94
N LYS A 14 16.86 -3.48 -0.03
CA LYS A 14 15.71 -4.39 -0.17
C LYS A 14 14.90 -4.12 -1.44
N HIS A 15 14.65 -2.83 -1.75
CA HIS A 15 13.94 -2.44 -2.97
C HIS A 15 14.74 -2.82 -4.23
N GLN A 16 16.03 -2.52 -4.27
CA GLN A 16 16.89 -2.81 -5.42
C GLN A 16 16.99 -4.31 -5.69
N LEU A 17 17.08 -5.15 -4.65
CA LEU A 17 17.09 -6.61 -4.79
C LEU A 17 15.85 -7.11 -5.51
N MET A 18 14.66 -6.61 -5.15
CA MET A 18 13.41 -7.04 -5.78
C MET A 18 13.27 -6.64 -7.24
N MET A 19 13.93 -5.55 -7.65
CA MET A 19 13.87 -5.08 -9.02
C MET A 19 14.77 -5.89 -9.97
N LEU A 20 15.61 -6.79 -9.43
CA LEU A 20 16.42 -7.70 -10.24
C LEU A 20 15.53 -8.76 -10.91
N PRO A 21 15.63 -8.99 -12.23
CA PRO A 21 14.82 -10.02 -12.91
C PRO A 21 14.97 -11.41 -12.29
N ILE A 22 16.18 -11.74 -11.85
CA ILE A 22 16.53 -13.02 -11.24
C ILE A 22 15.90 -13.23 -9.85
N PHE A 23 15.46 -12.15 -9.19
CA PHE A 23 14.81 -12.24 -7.89
C PHE A 23 13.52 -13.04 -7.96
N GLU A 24 12.66 -12.76 -8.96
CA GLU A 24 11.41 -13.50 -9.15
C GLU A 24 11.69 -14.97 -9.53
N GLU A 25 12.71 -15.23 -10.35
CA GLU A 25 13.12 -16.61 -10.71
C GLU A 25 13.52 -17.44 -9.47
N ILE A 26 14.24 -16.84 -8.52
CA ILE A 26 14.64 -17.50 -7.27
C ILE A 26 13.42 -17.80 -6.40
N LEU A 27 12.53 -16.83 -6.23
CA LEU A 27 11.33 -17.01 -5.41
C LEU A 27 10.40 -18.07 -6.01
N ASP A 28 10.16 -18.03 -7.31
CA ASP A 28 9.33 -19.01 -8.02
C ASP A 28 9.91 -20.43 -7.88
N TYR A 29 11.24 -20.57 -8.02
CA TYR A 29 11.92 -21.85 -7.81
C TYR A 29 11.76 -22.37 -6.38
N LEU A 30 11.95 -21.53 -5.36
CA LEU A 30 11.82 -21.94 -3.96
C LEU A 30 10.37 -22.30 -3.60
N LEU A 31 9.40 -21.54 -4.11
CA LEU A 31 7.97 -21.78 -3.85
C LEU A 31 7.46 -23.05 -4.51
N THR A 32 7.88 -23.33 -5.74
CA THR A 32 7.55 -24.60 -6.43
C THR A 32 8.15 -25.83 -5.73
N HIS A 33 9.18 -25.64 -4.90
CA HIS A 33 9.89 -26.69 -4.18
C HIS A 33 9.73 -26.59 -2.65
N GLN A 34 8.71 -25.91 -2.11
CA GLN A 34 8.60 -25.63 -0.67
C GLN A 34 8.62 -26.88 0.24
N ASN A 35 8.27 -28.05 -0.30
CA ASN A 35 8.23 -29.32 0.43
C ASN A 35 9.47 -30.21 0.15
N GLN A 36 10.54 -29.63 -0.41
CA GLN A 36 11.74 -30.34 -0.81
C GLN A 36 12.99 -29.67 -0.21
N GLU A 37 14.03 -30.47 0.02
CA GLU A 37 15.32 -29.93 0.46
C GLU A 37 16.06 -29.28 -0.71
N VAL A 38 15.99 -27.95 -0.82
CA VAL A 38 16.66 -27.21 -1.89
C VAL A 38 18.08 -26.79 -1.49
N THR A 39 19.06 -27.06 -2.35
CA THR A 39 20.45 -26.58 -2.22
C THR A 39 20.76 -25.41 -3.13
N LEU A 40 21.79 -24.64 -2.77
CA LEU A 40 22.35 -23.61 -3.65
C LEU A 40 22.82 -24.14 -5.00
N ARG A 41 23.34 -25.38 -5.04
CA ARG A 41 23.76 -26.02 -6.30
C ARG A 41 22.56 -26.28 -7.22
N GLU A 42 21.41 -26.64 -6.66
CA GLU A 42 20.18 -26.84 -7.44
C GLU A 42 19.59 -25.52 -7.90
N ILE A 43 19.58 -24.48 -7.06
CA ILE A 43 19.20 -23.12 -7.44
C ILE A 43 20.04 -22.67 -8.64
N LYS A 44 21.38 -22.73 -8.53
CA LYS A 44 22.31 -22.35 -9.60
C LYS A 44 22.17 -23.16 -10.90
N ARG A 45 21.72 -24.42 -10.80
CA ARG A 45 21.55 -25.28 -11.99
C ARG A 45 20.26 -24.97 -12.75
N ASN A 46 19.20 -24.57 -12.04
CA ASN A 46 17.87 -24.37 -12.61
C ASN A 46 17.59 -22.91 -12.96
N ILE A 47 18.35 -21.97 -12.40
CA ILE A 47 18.24 -20.54 -12.65
C ILE A 47 19.45 -20.09 -13.47
N SER A 48 19.22 -19.16 -14.39
CA SER A 48 20.26 -18.64 -15.29
C SER A 48 21.56 -18.28 -14.54
N GLU A 49 22.69 -18.81 -15.02
CA GLU A 49 23.99 -18.68 -14.34
C GLU A 49 24.51 -17.24 -14.49
N THR A 50 24.17 -16.38 -13.54
CA THR A 50 24.72 -15.03 -13.44
C THR A 50 25.92 -15.00 -12.50
N THR A 51 26.84 -14.07 -12.75
CA THR A 51 28.19 -14.00 -12.16
C THR A 51 28.23 -13.67 -10.65
N ASN A 52 27.11 -13.63 -9.92
CA ASN A 52 27.15 -13.38 -8.47
C ASN A 52 26.00 -13.99 -7.65
N MET A 53 25.58 -15.22 -7.97
CA MET A 53 24.47 -15.91 -7.29
C MET A 53 24.69 -16.10 -5.78
N ASP A 54 25.93 -16.32 -5.33
CA ASP A 54 26.25 -16.53 -3.91
C ASP A 54 25.90 -15.27 -3.09
N HIS A 55 26.43 -14.12 -3.52
CA HIS A 55 26.16 -12.83 -2.87
C HIS A 55 24.68 -12.46 -2.93
N LEU A 56 24.00 -12.70 -4.06
CA LEU A 56 22.58 -12.39 -4.20
C LEU A 56 21.74 -13.17 -3.17
N ILE A 57 21.98 -14.47 -3.05
CA ILE A 57 21.27 -15.31 -2.08
C ILE A 57 21.59 -14.89 -0.63
N ASP A 58 22.85 -14.53 -0.34
CA ASP A 58 23.22 -14.03 0.99
C ASP A 58 22.48 -12.72 1.33
N GLU A 59 22.35 -11.79 0.37
CA GLU A 59 21.53 -10.57 0.56
C GLU A 59 20.03 -10.89 0.70
N MET A 60 19.50 -11.84 -0.09
CA MET A 60 18.11 -12.29 0.06
C MET A 60 17.84 -12.93 1.43
N ILE A 61 18.84 -13.59 2.02
CA ILE A 61 18.76 -14.12 3.40
C ILE A 61 18.79 -12.99 4.42
N LYS A 62 19.73 -12.06 4.27
CA LYS A 62 19.87 -10.88 5.13
C LYS A 62 18.57 -10.07 5.21
N ASP A 63 17.89 -9.89 4.08
CA ASP A 63 16.67 -9.08 3.98
C ASP A 63 15.37 -9.87 4.22
N GLY A 64 15.48 -11.15 4.57
CA GLY A 64 14.37 -11.99 5.00
C GLY A 64 13.47 -12.50 3.86
N PHE A 65 13.96 -12.55 2.62
CA PHE A 65 13.25 -13.16 1.50
C PHE A 65 13.45 -14.69 1.46
N VAL A 66 14.63 -15.14 1.87
CA VAL A 66 15.05 -16.55 1.86
C VAL A 66 15.53 -16.92 3.26
N SER A 67 15.23 -18.13 3.72
CA SER A 67 15.79 -18.69 4.94
C SER A 67 16.80 -19.77 4.60
N ARG A 68 17.79 -19.97 5.47
CA ARG A 68 18.82 -21.00 5.30
C ARG A 68 19.04 -21.80 6.57
N HIS A 69 18.90 -23.12 6.47
CA HIS A 69 19.17 -24.05 7.58
C HIS A 69 19.97 -25.26 7.09
N HIS A 70 21.15 -25.52 7.68
CA HIS A 70 22.05 -26.61 7.27
C HIS A 70 22.35 -26.68 5.76
N GLY A 71 22.41 -25.52 5.09
CA GLY A 71 22.66 -25.45 3.64
C GLY A 71 21.44 -25.76 2.77
N ARG A 72 20.25 -25.88 3.38
CA ARG A 72 18.95 -25.90 2.71
C ARG A 72 18.36 -24.50 2.68
N TYR A 73 17.75 -24.15 1.56
CA TYR A 73 17.20 -22.82 1.29
C TYR A 73 15.70 -22.94 1.10
N GLU A 74 14.95 -22.05 1.74
CA GLU A 74 13.50 -22.02 1.67
C GLU A 74 13.03 -20.58 1.51
N TYR A 75 11.84 -20.39 0.94
CA TYR A 75 11.20 -19.09 0.96
C TYR A 75 10.82 -18.70 2.40
N ALA A 76 11.13 -17.48 2.82
CA ALA A 76 10.94 -17.05 4.21
C ALA A 76 9.63 -16.29 4.47
N GLY A 77 8.91 -15.87 3.43
CA GLY A 77 7.67 -15.10 3.56
C GLY A 77 6.41 -15.97 3.58
N ASN A 78 5.26 -15.32 3.43
CA ASN A 78 3.97 -15.99 3.30
C ASN A 78 3.69 -16.36 1.85
N PHE A 79 3.14 -17.54 1.62
CA PHE A 79 2.61 -17.94 0.32
C PHE A 79 1.11 -18.18 0.45
N ILE A 80 0.33 -17.56 -0.43
CA ILE A 80 -1.12 -17.69 -0.45
C ILE A 80 -1.55 -18.32 -1.78
N SER A 81 -1.94 -19.59 -1.71
CA SER A 81 -2.40 -20.38 -2.86
C SER A 81 -3.75 -19.90 -3.39
N ALA A 82 -4.09 -20.27 -4.63
CA ALA A 82 -5.39 -19.97 -5.21
C ALA A 82 -6.55 -20.60 -4.43
N ASP A 83 -6.33 -21.78 -3.85
CA ASP A 83 -7.32 -22.48 -3.03
C ASP A 83 -7.60 -21.76 -1.72
N GLU A 84 -6.55 -21.25 -1.04
CA GLU A 84 -6.70 -20.43 0.17
C GLU A 84 -7.44 -19.12 -0.12
N GLN A 85 -7.09 -18.45 -1.23
CA GLN A 85 -7.82 -17.26 -1.70
C GLN A 85 -9.30 -17.58 -1.91
N GLY A 86 -9.60 -18.66 -2.65
CA GLY A 86 -10.97 -19.08 -2.95
C GLY A 86 -11.77 -19.47 -1.71
N ASN A 87 -11.17 -20.18 -0.76
CA ASN A 87 -11.80 -20.55 0.50
C ASN A 87 -12.18 -19.30 1.30
N LEU A 88 -11.26 -18.36 1.48
CA LEU A 88 -11.51 -17.13 2.21
C LEU A 88 -12.64 -16.31 1.56
N ILE A 89 -12.60 -16.12 0.25
CA ILE A 89 -13.62 -15.39 -0.50
C ILE A 89 -15.00 -15.99 -0.24
N ASN A 90 -15.12 -17.31 -0.36
CA ASN A 90 -16.39 -18.02 -0.16
C ASN A 90 -16.92 -17.84 1.28
N GLN A 91 -16.05 -17.91 2.29
CA GLN A 91 -16.46 -17.71 3.68
C GLN A 91 -16.92 -16.27 3.94
N VAL A 92 -16.18 -15.27 3.44
CA VAL A 92 -16.52 -13.85 3.60
C VAL A 92 -17.82 -13.50 2.88
N HIS A 93 -18.00 -13.95 1.64
CA HIS A 93 -19.23 -13.71 0.88
C HIS A 93 -20.46 -14.29 1.57
N ARG A 94 -20.41 -15.56 2.01
CA ARG A 94 -21.52 -16.20 2.77
C ARG A 94 -21.88 -15.44 4.03
N PHE A 95 -20.88 -14.90 4.73
CA PHE A 95 -21.11 -14.08 5.91
C PHE A 95 -21.81 -12.77 5.54
N LEU A 96 -21.32 -12.09 4.49
CA LEU A 96 -21.82 -10.78 4.07
C LEU A 96 -23.22 -10.83 3.43
N GLU A 97 -23.64 -11.96 2.85
CA GLU A 97 -25.00 -12.13 2.32
C GLU A 97 -26.10 -11.94 3.37
N ASN A 98 -25.81 -12.24 4.64
CA ASN A 98 -26.80 -12.28 5.72
C ASN A 98 -26.60 -11.17 6.77
N ILE A 99 -25.71 -10.20 6.51
CA ILE A 99 -25.38 -9.19 7.52
C ILE A 99 -26.38 -8.03 7.50
N GLU A 100 -26.81 -7.60 8.68
CA GLU A 100 -27.55 -6.35 8.82
C GLU A 100 -26.59 -5.16 8.85
N ILE A 101 -26.81 -4.21 7.95
CA ILE A 101 -25.84 -3.13 7.67
C ILE A 101 -26.44 -1.72 7.84
N ASN A 102 -27.63 -1.61 8.43
CA ASN A 102 -28.34 -0.34 8.59
C ASN A 102 -27.50 0.71 9.32
N SER A 103 -26.87 0.33 10.45
CA SER A 103 -26.00 1.23 11.22
C SER A 103 -24.78 1.68 10.41
N LEU A 104 -24.16 0.77 9.65
CA LEU A 104 -23.03 1.12 8.79
C LEU A 104 -23.44 2.06 7.65
N LYS A 105 -24.60 1.83 7.04
CA LYS A 105 -25.15 2.73 6.00
C LYS A 105 -25.40 4.12 6.56
N GLU A 106 -26.04 4.23 7.72
CA GLU A 106 -26.31 5.51 8.38
C GLU A 106 -25.01 6.25 8.71
N GLU A 107 -24.05 5.53 9.30
CA GLU A 107 -22.73 6.05 9.65
C GLU A 107 -21.96 6.60 8.42
N LEU A 108 -21.94 5.86 7.31
CA LEU A 108 -21.32 6.32 6.06
C LEU A 108 -22.11 7.48 5.44
N ASN A 109 -23.44 7.47 5.52
CA ASN A 109 -24.29 8.53 4.96
C ASN A 109 -24.13 9.88 5.66
N ASN A 110 -23.70 9.88 6.91
CA ASN A 110 -23.36 11.10 7.65
C ASN A 110 -22.05 11.77 7.16
N LYS A 111 -21.40 11.22 6.13
CA LYS A 111 -20.21 11.78 5.48
C LYS A 111 -20.49 12.19 4.03
N PRO A 112 -19.80 13.23 3.52
CA PRO A 112 -19.82 13.56 2.09
C PRO A 112 -19.41 12.33 1.26
N ALA A 113 -20.10 12.09 0.14
CA ALA A 113 -19.90 10.90 -0.69
C ALA A 113 -18.42 10.72 -1.11
N GLU A 114 -17.75 11.82 -1.46
CA GLU A 114 -16.34 11.86 -1.86
C GLU A 114 -15.33 11.49 -0.76
N GLU A 115 -15.73 11.54 0.51
CA GLU A 115 -14.86 11.25 1.64
C GLU A 115 -15.04 9.83 2.20
N ARG A 116 -16.14 9.16 1.84
CA ARG A 116 -16.49 7.85 2.40
C ARG A 116 -15.46 6.78 2.06
N TYR A 117 -14.97 6.75 0.82
CA TYR A 117 -13.99 5.76 0.39
C TYR A 117 -12.69 5.88 1.17
N LEU A 118 -12.13 7.09 1.29
CA LEU A 118 -10.93 7.31 2.10
C LEU A 118 -11.16 7.01 3.59
N SER A 119 -12.32 7.36 4.12
CA SER A 119 -12.70 7.05 5.50
C SER A 119 -12.68 5.54 5.76
N VAL A 120 -13.23 4.76 4.83
CA VAL A 120 -13.21 3.29 4.88
C VAL A 120 -11.79 2.75 4.73
N LEU A 121 -11.00 3.25 3.77
CA LEU A 121 -9.58 2.87 3.63
C LEU A 121 -8.81 3.10 4.94
N HIS A 122 -8.96 4.29 5.54
CA HIS A 122 -8.32 4.63 6.80
C HIS A 122 -8.73 3.68 7.91
N GLN A 123 -10.02 3.35 8.05
CA GLN A 123 -10.46 2.40 9.07
C GLN A 123 -9.92 0.99 8.86
N LEU A 124 -9.89 0.51 7.60
CA LEU A 124 -9.52 -0.86 7.28
C LEU A 124 -8.01 -1.09 7.32
N PHE A 125 -7.22 -0.13 6.83
CA PHE A 125 -5.83 -0.39 6.48
C PHE A 125 -4.79 0.46 7.24
N LYS A 126 -5.19 1.49 8.02
CA LYS A 126 -4.23 2.34 8.77
C LYS A 126 -3.28 1.54 9.65
N ASN A 127 -3.80 0.54 10.36
CA ASN A 127 -3.03 -0.21 11.36
C ASN A 127 -2.19 -1.35 10.76
N GLY A 128 -1.88 -1.29 9.46
CA GLY A 128 -0.89 -2.16 8.83
C GLY A 128 -1.26 -3.63 8.90
N THR A 129 -2.28 -4.04 8.15
CA THR A 129 -2.76 -5.42 8.11
C THR A 129 -1.93 -6.31 7.16
N SER A 130 -0.66 -6.01 6.89
CA SER A 130 0.14 -6.80 5.94
C SER A 130 1.38 -7.36 6.59
N SER A 131 1.67 -8.62 6.28
CA SER A 131 2.98 -9.24 6.52
C SER A 131 4.06 -8.53 5.71
N ASP A 132 5.32 -8.72 6.12
CA ASP A 132 6.45 -8.04 5.51
C ASP A 132 6.64 -8.46 4.05
N LEU A 133 6.46 -9.76 3.76
CA LEU A 133 6.58 -10.34 2.43
C LEU A 133 5.52 -11.43 2.25
N THR A 134 4.69 -11.25 1.23
CA THR A 134 3.68 -12.23 0.83
C THR A 134 3.73 -12.44 -0.68
N VAL A 135 3.72 -13.70 -1.12
CA VAL A 135 3.56 -14.08 -2.51
C VAL A 135 2.20 -14.75 -2.68
N TYR A 136 1.42 -14.27 -3.63
CA TYR A 136 0.14 -14.86 -4.01
C TYR A 136 0.31 -15.65 -5.29
N GLU A 137 -0.31 -16.82 -5.32
CA GLU A 137 -0.60 -17.47 -6.59
C GLU A 137 -1.51 -16.55 -7.43
N THR A 138 -1.22 -16.49 -8.73
CA THR A 138 -1.85 -15.50 -9.62
C THR A 138 -3.31 -15.86 -9.89
N THR A 139 -4.23 -15.12 -9.28
CA THR A 139 -5.67 -15.14 -9.59
C THR A 139 -6.16 -13.76 -9.99
N GLU A 140 -7.35 -13.65 -10.58
CA GLU A 140 -7.97 -12.34 -10.85
C GLU A 140 -8.24 -11.55 -9.55
N ASN A 141 -8.55 -12.23 -8.45
CA ASN A 141 -8.74 -11.58 -7.15
C ASN A 141 -7.43 -10.96 -6.64
N ALA A 142 -6.35 -11.74 -6.62
CA ALA A 142 -5.05 -11.24 -6.19
C ALA A 142 -4.57 -10.06 -7.07
N LYS A 143 -4.77 -10.13 -8.38
CA LYS A 143 -4.47 -9.00 -9.29
C LYS A 143 -5.25 -7.74 -8.94
N ARG A 144 -6.53 -7.87 -8.53
CA ARG A 144 -7.36 -6.74 -8.11
C ARG A 144 -6.89 -6.19 -6.76
N TRP A 145 -6.76 -7.05 -5.75
CA TRP A 145 -6.39 -6.64 -4.40
C TRP A 145 -5.05 -5.91 -4.35
N LEU A 146 -4.03 -6.40 -5.08
CA LEU A 146 -2.71 -5.77 -5.09
C LEU A 146 -2.65 -4.44 -5.84
N LYS A 147 -3.69 -4.10 -6.61
CA LYS A 147 -3.86 -2.79 -7.26
C LYS A 147 -4.68 -1.81 -6.42
N LEU A 148 -5.30 -2.26 -5.33
CA LEU A 148 -6.06 -1.38 -4.46
C LEU A 148 -5.12 -0.47 -3.65
N PRO A 149 -5.52 0.79 -3.39
CA PRO A 149 -4.75 1.74 -2.59
C PRO A 149 -4.86 1.40 -1.10
N THR A 150 -4.16 0.36 -0.67
CA THR A 150 -4.27 -0.25 0.67
C THR A 150 -3.05 0.00 1.55
N ARG A 151 -1.91 0.42 0.99
CA ARG A 151 -0.73 0.79 1.75
C ARG A 151 -0.94 2.18 2.37
N TYR A 152 -1.10 2.24 3.69
CA TYR A 152 -1.11 3.49 4.44
C TYR A 152 0.31 4.01 4.63
N THR A 153 0.52 5.29 4.33
CA THR A 153 1.76 6.01 4.60
C THR A 153 1.44 7.37 5.22
N GLU A 154 2.39 7.91 6.00
CA GLU A 154 2.22 9.22 6.62
C GLU A 154 3.48 10.07 6.59
N VAL A 155 3.26 11.38 6.54
CA VAL A 155 4.30 12.40 6.67
C VAL A 155 3.85 13.45 7.65
N THR A 156 4.62 13.62 8.72
CA THR A 156 4.26 14.50 9.84
C THR A 156 4.96 15.86 9.71
N GLY A 157 4.14 16.93 9.72
CA GLY A 157 4.59 18.31 9.83
C GLY A 157 4.73 18.77 11.29
N LYS A 158 4.72 20.09 11.53
CA LYS A 158 4.82 20.64 12.90
C LYS A 158 3.49 20.63 13.67
N LYS A 159 2.36 20.61 12.97
CA LYS A 159 1.00 20.82 13.48
C LYS A 159 -0.04 19.84 12.93
N ALA A 160 0.27 19.12 11.85
CA ALA A 160 -0.62 18.19 11.18
C ALA A 160 0.17 16.99 10.63
N THR A 161 -0.49 15.84 10.60
CA THR A 161 0.00 14.65 9.93
C THR A 161 -0.80 14.45 8.65
N PHE A 162 -0.10 14.38 7.53
CA PHE A 162 -0.68 14.07 6.23
C PHE A 162 -0.54 12.58 6.00
N PHE A 163 -1.59 11.93 5.56
CA PHE A 163 -1.55 10.51 5.23
C PHE A 163 -1.95 10.28 3.78
N SER A 164 -1.53 9.15 3.23
CA SER A 164 -1.83 8.77 1.86
C SER A 164 -1.99 7.27 1.76
N PHE A 165 -2.94 6.86 0.93
CA PHE A 165 -3.14 5.48 0.54
C PHE A 165 -2.53 5.22 -0.83
N GLY A 166 -1.72 4.19 -0.94
CA GLY A 166 -1.06 3.76 -2.17
C GLY A 166 -1.05 2.24 -2.31
N THR A 167 -0.28 1.75 -3.27
CA THR A 167 -0.11 0.31 -3.51
C THR A 167 1.16 -0.21 -2.83
N TYR A 168 1.19 -1.51 -2.50
CA TYR A 168 2.40 -2.16 -1.99
C TYR A 168 3.44 -2.35 -3.09
N GLN A 169 4.72 -2.52 -2.68
CA GLN A 169 5.77 -2.82 -3.65
C GLN A 169 5.51 -4.16 -4.35
N PRO A 170 5.91 -4.32 -5.62
CA PRO A 170 6.78 -3.43 -6.42
C PRO A 170 6.08 -2.19 -7.00
N TYR A 171 4.78 -2.03 -6.79
CA TYR A 171 4.07 -0.83 -7.21
C TYR A 171 4.36 0.36 -6.29
N TYR A 172 4.17 1.56 -6.83
CA TYR A 172 4.24 2.82 -6.12
C TYR A 172 3.02 3.68 -6.45
N SER A 173 2.84 4.75 -5.70
CA SER A 173 1.75 5.70 -5.88
C SER A 173 2.31 7.12 -5.88
N ASN A 174 1.67 8.01 -6.64
CA ASN A 174 2.12 9.39 -6.77
C ASN A 174 1.76 10.23 -5.52
N ASN A 175 2.44 9.98 -4.40
CA ASN A 175 2.22 10.63 -3.12
C ASN A 175 3.54 11.07 -2.48
N LEU A 176 3.47 11.98 -1.50
CA LEU A 176 4.67 12.57 -0.90
C LEU A 176 5.57 11.54 -0.19
N SER A 177 4.98 10.53 0.46
CA SER A 177 5.75 9.51 1.16
C SER A 177 6.57 8.68 0.18
N ASP A 178 5.93 8.17 -0.88
CA ASP A 178 6.58 7.40 -1.92
C ASP A 178 7.62 8.24 -2.66
N TYR A 179 7.31 9.50 -3.01
CA TYR A 179 8.28 10.38 -3.64
C TYR A 179 9.57 10.50 -2.80
N PHE A 180 9.47 10.81 -1.50
CA PHE A 180 10.64 10.93 -0.64
C PHE A 180 11.35 9.60 -0.37
N ASN A 181 10.62 8.48 -0.35
CA ASN A 181 11.19 7.16 -0.23
C ASN A 181 12.03 6.81 -1.47
N TYR A 182 11.48 7.00 -2.66
CA TYR A 182 12.13 6.68 -3.92
C TYR A 182 13.26 7.67 -4.28
N LEU A 183 13.24 8.91 -3.77
CA LEU A 183 14.39 9.83 -3.91
C LEU A 183 15.71 9.30 -3.33
N LYS A 184 15.64 8.31 -2.41
CA LYS A 184 16.82 7.62 -1.89
C LYS A 184 17.49 6.70 -2.93
N LEU A 185 16.79 6.38 -4.02
CA LEU A 185 17.31 5.59 -5.13
C LEU A 185 18.21 6.43 -6.04
N ASN A 186 18.99 5.74 -6.88
CA ASN A 186 19.75 6.41 -7.93
C ASN A 186 18.82 7.02 -8.98
N HIS A 187 19.30 8.04 -9.69
CA HIS A 187 18.48 8.74 -10.68
C HIS A 187 17.96 7.84 -11.81
N ASN A 188 18.71 6.79 -12.19
CA ASN A 188 18.30 5.87 -13.25
C ASN A 188 17.20 4.90 -12.81
N ASP A 189 16.97 4.77 -11.51
CA ASP A 189 16.01 3.82 -10.92
C ASP A 189 14.72 4.53 -10.46
N LEU A 190 14.63 5.85 -10.67
CA LEU A 190 13.46 6.65 -10.30
C LEU A 190 12.34 6.51 -11.33
N PRO A 191 11.09 6.31 -10.88
CA PRO A 191 9.91 6.49 -11.70
C PRO A 191 9.85 7.81 -12.47
N ASP A 192 9.30 7.78 -13.69
CA ASP A 192 9.17 8.96 -14.55
C ASP A 192 8.35 10.09 -13.88
N GLU A 193 7.29 9.75 -13.14
CA GLU A 193 6.49 10.71 -12.37
C GLU A 193 7.31 11.37 -11.26
N PHE A 194 8.28 10.67 -10.67
CA PHE A 194 9.15 11.27 -9.66
C PHE A 194 10.30 12.05 -10.29
N LEU A 195 10.69 11.73 -11.52
CA LEU A 195 11.65 12.53 -12.28
C LEU A 195 11.09 13.91 -12.65
N SER A 196 9.81 14.02 -13.03
CA SER A 196 9.18 15.33 -13.29
C SER A 196 9.18 16.20 -12.04
N ILE A 197 8.79 15.64 -10.89
CA ILE A 197 8.76 16.33 -9.61
C ILE A 197 10.17 16.72 -9.18
N ARG A 198 11.15 15.80 -9.26
CA ARG A 198 12.55 16.07 -8.90
C ARG A 198 13.16 17.17 -9.75
N LYS A 199 12.86 17.22 -11.06
CA LYS A 199 13.30 18.32 -11.93
C LYS A 199 12.73 19.67 -11.49
N ARG A 200 11.51 19.70 -10.93
CA ARG A 200 10.86 20.92 -10.46
C ARG A 200 11.41 21.40 -9.12
N ILE A 201 11.51 20.52 -8.12
CA ILE A 201 11.83 20.91 -6.74
C ILE A 201 13.27 20.60 -6.31
N GLY A 202 14.02 19.87 -7.14
CA GLY A 202 15.41 19.49 -6.88
C GLY A 202 15.54 18.52 -5.71
N ASP A 203 16.73 18.53 -5.10
CA ASP A 203 17.05 17.76 -3.89
C ASP A 203 16.61 18.54 -2.63
N VAL A 204 15.31 18.82 -2.55
CA VAL A 204 14.75 19.59 -1.43
C VAL A 204 14.78 18.74 -0.16
N ASN A 205 15.23 19.35 0.94
CA ASN A 205 15.13 18.71 2.25
C ASN A 205 13.66 18.37 2.58
N PRO A 206 13.31 17.10 2.87
CA PRO A 206 11.92 16.70 3.09
C PRO A 206 11.24 17.47 4.22
N SER A 207 11.94 17.69 5.34
CA SER A 207 11.38 18.44 6.47
C SER A 207 11.09 19.89 6.12
N TYR A 208 11.93 20.54 5.30
CA TYR A 208 11.66 21.89 4.81
C TYR A 208 10.41 21.92 3.91
N PHE A 209 10.34 21.01 2.94
CA PHE A 209 9.20 20.90 2.02
C PHE A 209 7.89 20.71 2.78
N ILE A 210 7.83 19.73 3.69
CA ILE A 210 6.61 19.42 4.45
C ILE A 210 6.17 20.60 5.32
N ASN A 211 7.10 21.28 5.99
CA ASN A 211 6.79 22.47 6.79
C ASN A 211 6.29 23.66 5.96
N TYR A 212 6.74 23.77 4.70
CA TYR A 212 6.22 24.76 3.77
C TYR A 212 4.79 24.40 3.35
N CYS A 213 4.59 23.18 2.85
CA CYS A 213 3.34 22.66 2.35
C CYS A 213 2.26 22.66 3.44
N GLU A 214 2.58 22.23 4.66
CA GLU A 214 1.68 22.27 5.81
C GLU A 214 1.09 23.67 6.03
N ARG A 215 1.93 24.70 5.99
CA ARG A 215 1.51 26.08 6.23
C ARG A 215 0.53 26.56 5.15
N LYS A 216 0.74 26.15 3.90
CA LYS A 216 -0.11 26.51 2.76
C LYS A 216 -1.42 25.74 2.82
N LEU A 217 -1.37 24.41 2.97
CA LEU A 217 -2.53 23.54 3.07
C LEU A 217 -3.48 23.97 4.21
N ARG A 218 -2.94 24.25 5.40
CA ARG A 218 -3.74 24.76 6.54
C ARG A 218 -4.36 26.14 6.31
N ARG A 219 -3.81 26.95 5.42
CA ARG A 219 -4.41 28.25 5.06
C ARG A 219 -5.55 28.05 4.08
N LEU A 220 -5.35 27.20 3.06
CA LEU A 220 -6.38 26.85 2.08
C LEU A 220 -7.58 26.15 2.74
N GLU A 221 -7.32 25.23 3.66
CA GLU A 221 -8.36 24.56 4.46
C GLU A 221 -9.24 25.58 5.22
N LYS A 222 -8.67 26.70 5.66
CA LYS A 222 -9.39 27.81 6.32
C LYS A 222 -10.06 28.78 5.35
N GLY A 223 -10.18 28.42 4.07
CA GLY A 223 -10.77 29.25 3.02
C GLY A 223 -9.92 30.44 2.59
N LYS A 224 -8.61 30.46 2.88
CA LYS A 224 -7.72 31.47 2.27
C LYS A 224 -7.47 31.11 0.82
N GLU A 225 -7.40 32.13 -0.01
CA GLU A 225 -7.16 31.96 -1.44
C GLU A 225 -5.66 31.98 -1.76
N ALA A 226 -5.27 31.22 -2.79
CA ALA A 226 -3.95 31.29 -3.40
C ALA A 226 -4.10 31.22 -4.92
N ALA A 227 -3.69 32.28 -5.61
CA ALA A 227 -3.75 32.33 -7.07
C ALA A 227 -2.67 31.44 -7.70
N VAL A 228 -3.02 30.74 -8.78
CA VAL A 228 -2.13 29.84 -9.54
C VAL A 228 -1.09 30.61 -10.34
N ASN A 229 -1.41 31.85 -10.75
CA ASN A 229 -0.50 32.71 -11.54
C ASN A 229 0.77 33.13 -10.79
N LYS A 230 0.83 32.92 -9.46
CA LYS A 230 2.03 33.14 -8.67
C LYS A 230 2.86 31.86 -8.67
N ALA A 231 4.00 31.90 -9.38
CA ALA A 231 4.95 30.81 -9.42
C ALA A 231 5.30 30.31 -8.00
N ASP A 232 5.01 29.04 -7.74
CA ASP A 232 5.21 28.38 -6.45
C ASP A 232 5.36 26.89 -6.71
N ILE A 233 6.59 26.47 -6.99
CA ILE A 233 6.94 25.10 -7.38
C ILE A 233 6.45 24.03 -6.40
N PHE A 234 6.27 24.37 -5.12
CA PHE A 234 5.75 23.46 -4.12
C PHE A 234 4.23 23.31 -4.21
N MET A 235 3.51 24.40 -4.51
CA MET A 235 2.07 24.33 -4.78
C MET A 235 1.78 23.59 -6.08
N GLU A 236 2.59 23.83 -7.12
CA GLU A 236 2.52 23.10 -8.39
C GLU A 236 2.75 21.59 -8.18
N THR A 237 3.70 21.23 -7.33
CA THR A 237 3.95 19.82 -6.97
C THR A 237 2.77 19.21 -6.21
N LEU A 238 2.22 19.91 -5.21
CA LEU A 238 1.04 19.43 -4.48
C LEU A 238 -0.18 19.28 -5.41
N TYR A 239 -0.29 20.10 -6.45
CA TYR A 239 -1.34 19.96 -7.47
C TYR A 239 -1.11 18.75 -8.37
N GLU A 240 0.12 18.53 -8.87
CA GLU A 240 0.45 17.34 -9.68
C GLU A 240 0.23 16.03 -8.92
N MET A 241 0.35 16.06 -7.58
CA MET A 241 0.15 14.91 -6.70
C MET A 241 -1.25 14.87 -6.05
N ASP A 242 -2.23 15.62 -6.60
CA ASP A 242 -3.64 15.63 -6.17
C ASP A 242 -3.93 16.07 -4.72
N TYR A 243 -2.97 16.68 -4.01
CA TYR A 243 -3.20 17.30 -2.69
C TYR A 243 -3.98 18.62 -2.80
N LEU A 244 -3.99 19.23 -3.98
CA LEU A 244 -4.70 20.46 -4.32
C LEU A 244 -5.55 20.25 -5.57
N LYS A 245 -6.59 21.07 -5.72
CA LYS A 245 -7.33 21.23 -6.98
C LYS A 245 -7.28 22.68 -7.42
N VAL A 246 -7.56 22.93 -8.70
CA VAL A 246 -7.62 24.29 -9.27
C VAL A 246 -9.03 24.59 -9.72
N GLU A 247 -9.60 25.68 -9.22
CA GLU A 247 -10.88 26.24 -9.68
C GLU A 247 -10.73 27.76 -9.79
N GLN A 248 -11.20 28.36 -10.90
CA GLN A 248 -11.14 29.80 -11.13
C GLN A 248 -9.75 30.41 -10.89
N GLU A 249 -8.71 29.76 -11.40
CA GLU A 249 -7.29 30.17 -11.24
C GLU A 249 -6.80 30.23 -9.78
N LYS A 250 -7.47 29.55 -8.86
CA LYS A 250 -7.10 29.46 -7.45
C LYS A 250 -6.84 28.01 -7.05
N TYR A 251 -5.79 27.80 -6.27
CA TYR A 251 -5.57 26.54 -5.58
C TYR A 251 -6.59 26.39 -4.45
N LEU A 252 -7.23 25.23 -4.39
CA LEU A 252 -8.14 24.82 -3.33
C LEU A 252 -7.60 23.57 -2.64
N PHE A 253 -7.94 23.44 -1.37
CA PHE A 253 -7.62 22.27 -0.56
C PHE A 253 -8.36 21.03 -1.09
N ASN A 254 -7.64 19.94 -1.35
CA ASN A 254 -8.21 18.70 -1.90
C ASN A 254 -7.96 17.48 -1.00
N LEU A 255 -7.78 17.68 0.31
CA LEU A 255 -7.62 16.58 1.26
C LEU A 255 -8.90 16.34 2.04
N THR A 256 -9.07 15.13 2.54
CA THR A 256 -10.11 14.80 3.50
C THR A 256 -9.55 14.94 4.92
N ARG A 257 -10.23 15.69 5.79
CA ARG A 257 -9.83 15.80 7.19
C ARG A 257 -10.51 14.73 8.04
N LEU A 258 -9.70 13.91 8.71
CA LEU A 258 -10.19 12.93 9.69
C LEU A 258 -9.75 13.36 11.10
N PRO A 259 -10.57 13.13 12.14
CA PRO A 259 -10.13 13.24 13.53
C PRO A 259 -8.93 12.33 13.84
N LEU A 260 -8.09 12.70 14.80
CA LEU A 260 -6.96 11.86 15.26
C LEU A 260 -7.41 10.46 15.69
N ASN A 261 -8.54 10.37 16.41
CA ASN A 261 -9.16 9.13 16.84
C ASN A 261 -10.36 8.78 15.95
N PHE A 262 -10.19 8.95 14.63
CA PHE A 262 -11.23 8.60 13.67
C PHE A 262 -11.54 7.11 13.72
N GLU A 263 -12.81 6.78 13.87
CA GLU A 263 -13.32 5.41 13.84
C GLU A 263 -14.64 5.34 13.07
N LEU A 264 -14.92 4.15 12.54
CA LEU A 264 -16.22 3.72 12.03
C LEU A 264 -16.67 2.48 12.83
N PRO A 265 -17.29 2.63 14.02
CA PRO A 265 -17.56 1.50 14.91
C PRO A 265 -18.41 0.40 14.28
N SER A 266 -19.32 0.72 13.37
CA SER A 266 -20.12 -0.30 12.68
C SER A 266 -19.25 -1.17 11.76
N LEU A 267 -18.25 -0.56 11.12
CA LEU A 267 -17.28 -1.25 10.25
C LEU A 267 -16.27 -2.06 11.07
N VAL A 268 -15.81 -1.53 12.20
CA VAL A 268 -14.97 -2.28 13.16
C VAL A 268 -15.72 -3.52 13.65
N GLY A 269 -16.96 -3.34 14.11
CA GLY A 269 -17.80 -4.45 14.57
C GLY A 269 -18.11 -5.47 13.46
N LEU A 270 -18.25 -5.04 12.21
CA LEU A 270 -18.37 -5.94 11.06
C LEU A 270 -17.11 -6.81 10.89
N ARG A 271 -15.94 -6.17 10.89
CA ARG A 271 -14.65 -6.85 10.73
C ARG A 271 -14.39 -7.83 11.87
N ASP A 272 -14.69 -7.46 13.10
CA ASP A 272 -14.49 -8.32 14.27
C ASP A 272 -15.41 -9.56 14.20
N LYS A 273 -16.67 -9.39 13.76
CA LYS A 273 -17.57 -10.53 13.53
C LYS A 273 -17.07 -11.45 12.41
N LEU A 274 -16.54 -10.89 11.32
CA LEU A 274 -15.93 -11.67 10.24
C LEU A 274 -14.75 -12.49 10.75
N LYS A 275 -13.77 -11.85 11.41
CA LYS A 275 -12.60 -12.53 12.00
C LYS A 275 -12.99 -13.68 12.92
N ASN A 276 -13.98 -13.47 13.79
CA ASN A 276 -14.46 -14.50 14.71
C ASN A 276 -15.21 -15.65 14.03
N LYS A 277 -15.72 -15.45 12.81
CA LYS A 277 -16.47 -16.47 12.06
C LYS A 277 -15.63 -17.29 11.12
N LEU A 278 -14.49 -16.75 10.68
CA LEU A 278 -13.56 -17.48 9.84
C LEU A 278 -12.92 -18.60 10.66
N GLN A 279 -13.08 -19.83 10.18
CA GLN A 279 -12.53 -21.03 10.79
C GLN A 279 -11.43 -21.61 9.89
N ASP A 280 -10.41 -22.20 10.51
CA ASP A 280 -9.42 -23.05 9.85
C ASP A 280 -8.73 -22.42 8.61
N ILE A 281 -8.34 -21.15 8.70
CA ILE A 281 -7.49 -20.54 7.67
C ILE A 281 -6.03 -20.81 8.02
N SER A 282 -5.32 -21.53 7.14
CA SER A 282 -3.91 -21.89 7.28
C SER A 282 -2.94 -20.72 7.06
N CYS A 283 -3.44 -19.56 6.63
CA CYS A 283 -2.63 -18.39 6.29
C CYS A 283 -2.25 -17.54 7.51
N ASP A 284 -1.21 -16.72 7.33
CA ASP A 284 -0.80 -15.72 8.32
C ASP A 284 -1.94 -14.76 8.71
N GLU A 285 -2.07 -14.47 10.01
CA GLU A 285 -3.20 -13.70 10.56
C GLU A 285 -3.28 -12.29 9.97
N LYS A 286 -2.13 -11.61 9.79
CA LYS A 286 -2.12 -10.29 9.17
C LYS A 286 -2.60 -10.39 7.74
N GLU A 287 -2.09 -11.36 6.99
CA GLU A 287 -2.47 -11.54 5.59
C GLU A 287 -3.96 -11.87 5.40
N VAL A 288 -4.53 -12.67 6.31
CA VAL A 288 -5.98 -12.89 6.38
C VAL A 288 -6.72 -11.57 6.61
N ASP A 289 -6.27 -10.72 7.53
CA ASP A 289 -6.88 -9.42 7.78
C ASP A 289 -6.81 -8.47 6.57
N PHE A 290 -5.69 -8.47 5.84
CA PHE A 290 -5.57 -7.75 4.57
C PHE A 290 -6.60 -8.19 3.55
N MET A 291 -6.70 -9.51 3.30
CA MET A 291 -7.62 -10.06 2.31
C MET A 291 -9.09 -9.82 2.71
N ILE A 292 -9.44 -9.99 3.99
CA ILE A 292 -10.78 -9.63 4.51
C ILE A 292 -11.06 -8.16 4.25
N SER A 293 -10.10 -7.29 4.54
CA SER A 293 -10.25 -5.84 4.36
C SER A 293 -10.46 -5.47 2.89
N CYS A 294 -9.74 -6.13 1.97
CA CYS A 294 -9.96 -5.97 0.53
C CYS A 294 -11.37 -6.40 0.12
N LEU A 295 -11.82 -7.57 0.59
CA LEU A 295 -13.15 -8.11 0.29
C LEU A 295 -14.28 -7.24 0.86
N VAL A 296 -14.12 -6.72 2.07
CA VAL A 296 -15.08 -5.79 2.68
C VAL A 296 -15.12 -4.48 1.89
N LEU A 297 -13.96 -3.96 1.45
CA LEU A 297 -13.92 -2.76 0.61
C LEU A 297 -14.66 -2.98 -0.72
N GLU A 298 -14.37 -4.08 -1.42
CA GLU A 298 -15.05 -4.46 -2.68
C GLU A 298 -16.56 -4.60 -2.47
N TRP A 299 -16.97 -5.32 -1.43
CA TRP A 299 -18.38 -5.49 -1.09
C TRP A 299 -19.08 -4.15 -0.79
N LEU A 300 -18.44 -3.22 -0.08
CA LEU A 300 -19.01 -1.89 0.17
C LEU A 300 -19.22 -1.09 -1.13
N VAL A 301 -18.32 -1.24 -2.11
CA VAL A 301 -18.46 -0.66 -3.44
C VAL A 301 -19.63 -1.30 -4.19
N ASP A 302 -19.71 -2.64 -4.18
CA ASP A 302 -20.79 -3.39 -4.86
C ASP A 302 -22.18 -3.07 -4.27
N GLN A 303 -22.26 -2.80 -2.97
CA GLN A 303 -23.47 -2.33 -2.29
C GLN A 303 -23.79 -0.85 -2.55
N ASN A 304 -23.00 -0.14 -3.36
CA ASN A 304 -23.10 1.31 -3.62
C ASN A 304 -23.08 2.16 -2.34
N LEU A 305 -22.32 1.76 -1.33
CA LEU A 305 -22.18 2.52 -0.09
C LEU A 305 -21.02 3.50 -0.13
N ILE A 306 -20.00 3.17 -0.91
CA ILE A 306 -18.82 3.99 -1.16
C ILE A 306 -18.49 3.94 -2.65
N HIS A 307 -17.83 4.99 -3.16
CA HIS A 307 -17.33 5.06 -4.52
C HIS A 307 -15.91 5.60 -4.51
N ASP A 308 -15.06 5.04 -5.37
CA ASP A 308 -13.68 5.49 -5.50
C ASP A 308 -13.60 6.78 -6.35
N PHE A 309 -13.51 7.92 -5.67
CA PHE A 309 -13.32 9.24 -6.30
C PHE A 309 -11.85 9.57 -6.60
N LYS A 310 -10.94 8.59 -6.51
CA LYS A 310 -9.49 8.80 -6.67
C LYS A 310 -8.89 9.80 -5.68
N LYS A 311 -9.52 9.96 -4.51
CA LYS A 311 -9.06 10.83 -3.42
C LYS A 311 -8.41 9.99 -2.33
N TYR A 312 -7.09 9.83 -2.40
CA TYR A 312 -6.32 8.95 -1.50
C TYR A 312 -5.51 9.67 -0.43
N HIS A 313 -5.64 10.98 -0.34
CA HIS A 313 -4.87 11.82 0.58
C HIS A 313 -5.77 12.44 1.65
N GLY A 314 -5.26 12.47 2.89
CA GLY A 314 -5.96 13.08 3.99
C GLY A 314 -5.04 13.74 5.00
N VAL A 315 -5.66 14.37 6.00
CA VAL A 315 -4.97 15.06 7.09
C VAL A 315 -5.63 14.75 8.43
N LEU A 316 -4.83 14.55 9.47
CA LEU A 316 -5.24 14.31 10.85
C LEU A 316 -5.18 15.54 11.75
#